data_AF-A0A3S0X9H7-F1
#
_entry.id   AF-A0A3S0X9H7-F1
#
_cell.length_a   1.000
_cell.length_b   1.000
_cell.length_c   1.000
_cell.angle_alpha   90.00
_cell.angle_beta   90.00
_cell.angle_gamma   90.00
#
_symmetry.space_group_name_H-M   'P 1'
#
loop_
_entity.id
_entity.type
_entity.pdbx_description
1 polymer ?
#
loop_
_entity_poly.entity_id
_entity_poly.type
_entity_poly.pdbx_seq_one_letter_code
_entity_poly.pdbx_strand_id
1 'polypeptide(L)'
;MFYKIILFSVLSSFSFQALATEKVQPKSPTAYSQALLTMTLAVIKDCYKNPNQVKGEQLVRCVAKVFDKEVANPEHYKINLSGDCPGNVDLLMYNVKGEVINCYLTLTKSVNVNRCISYKIPHLSMGEEMSITPPQVLINN
;
A
#
# COMPACT_ATOMS: atom_id res chain seq x y z
N MET A 1 14.48 65.32 20.86
CA MET A 1 15.50 64.39 20.32
C MET A 1 14.81 63.03 20.18
N PHE A 2 14.46 62.65 18.95
CA PHE A 2 13.66 61.46 18.63
C PHE A 2 14.58 60.27 18.41
N TYR A 3 14.40 59.15 19.12
CA TYR A 3 14.96 57.86 18.72
C TYR A 3 13.87 56.81 18.57
N LYS A 4 13.89 56.20 17.39
CA LYS A 4 12.91 55.29 16.79
C LYS A 4 12.90 53.94 17.51
N ILE A 5 11.71 53.45 17.82
CA ILE A 5 11.47 52.05 18.21
C ILE A 5 11.47 51.23 16.91
N ILE A 6 12.44 50.33 16.75
CA ILE A 6 12.45 49.35 15.65
C ILE A 6 11.73 48.10 16.16
N LEU A 7 10.47 47.93 15.73
CA LEU A 7 9.73 46.68 15.91
C LEU A 7 10.29 45.65 14.91
N PHE A 8 10.97 44.61 15.41
CA PHE A 8 11.30 43.43 14.61
C PHE A 8 10.09 42.48 14.61
N SER A 9 9.28 42.58 13.57
CA SER A 9 8.24 41.60 13.26
C SER A 9 8.92 40.32 12.75
N VAL A 10 9.13 39.34 13.63
CA VAL A 10 9.52 37.98 13.20
C VAL A 10 8.26 37.32 12.63
N LEU A 11 8.06 37.50 11.32
CA LEU A 11 7.14 36.67 10.54
C LEU A 11 7.72 35.25 10.54
N SER A 12 7.28 34.44 11.51
CA SER A 12 7.49 33.00 11.49
C SER A 12 6.73 32.45 10.28
N SER A 13 7.45 32.25 9.19
CA SER A 13 6.97 31.53 8.01
C SER A 13 6.55 30.13 8.44
N PHE A 14 5.25 29.93 8.66
CA PHE A 14 4.66 28.61 8.66
C PHE A 14 4.80 28.07 7.23
N SER A 15 5.91 27.38 6.98
CA SER A 15 6.08 26.56 5.78
C SER A 15 5.07 25.43 5.87
N PHE A 16 3.87 25.67 5.36
CA PHE A 16 2.92 24.61 5.03
C PHE A 16 3.61 23.72 3.99
N GLN A 17 4.25 22.65 4.46
CA GLN A 17 4.70 21.56 3.61
C GLN A 17 3.43 20.91 3.06
N ALA A 18 2.99 21.39 1.90
CA ALA A 18 2.02 20.68 1.08
C ALA A 18 2.63 19.32 0.77
N LEU A 19 2.06 18.25 1.33
CA LEU A 19 2.37 16.87 0.95
C LEU A 19 2.07 16.75 -0.54
N ALA A 20 3.12 16.74 -1.37
CA ALA A 20 2.98 16.52 -2.79
C ALA A 20 2.49 15.09 -3.03
N THR A 21 1.20 14.94 -3.33
CA THR A 21 0.65 13.69 -3.85
C THR A 21 1.26 13.43 -5.23
N GLU A 22 2.24 12.53 -5.31
CA GLU A 22 2.86 12.13 -6.57
C GLU A 22 1.82 11.43 -7.45
N LYS A 23 1.55 11.99 -8.63
CA LYS A 23 0.62 11.40 -9.61
C LYS A 23 1.33 10.30 -10.38
N VAL A 24 0.90 9.05 -10.22
CA VAL A 24 1.52 7.90 -10.89
C VAL A 24 0.61 7.34 -11.99
N GLN A 25 1.19 6.97 -13.12
CA GLN A 25 0.47 6.34 -14.24
C GLN A 25 0.40 4.81 -14.08
N PRO A 26 -0.75 4.18 -14.40
CA PRO A 26 -0.85 2.72 -14.44
C PRO A 26 0.17 2.09 -15.40
N LYS A 27 0.71 0.95 -15.01
CA LYS A 27 1.61 0.13 -15.83
C LYS A 27 1.26 -1.35 -15.67
N SER A 28 1.35 -2.12 -16.75
CA SER A 28 1.19 -3.58 -16.68
C SER A 28 2.20 -4.19 -15.69
N PRO A 29 1.78 -5.10 -14.80
CA PRO A 29 2.71 -5.81 -13.91
C PRO A 29 3.65 -6.71 -14.72
N THR A 30 4.81 -7.03 -14.13
CA THR A 30 5.70 -8.05 -14.70
C THR A 30 5.07 -9.44 -14.55
N ALA A 31 5.57 -10.43 -15.30
CA ALA A 31 5.11 -11.81 -15.17
C ALA A 31 5.31 -12.36 -13.74
N TYR A 32 6.42 -12.02 -13.09
CA TYR A 32 6.68 -12.42 -11.71
C TYR A 32 5.70 -11.75 -10.74
N SER A 33 5.52 -10.43 -10.83
CA SER A 33 4.59 -9.68 -9.97
C SER A 33 3.15 -10.20 -10.12
N GLN A 34 2.74 -10.54 -11.35
CA GLN A 34 1.42 -11.11 -11.63
C GLN A 34 1.25 -12.52 -11.01
N ALA A 35 2.28 -13.36 -11.09
CA ALA A 35 2.29 -14.68 -10.45
C ALA A 35 2.21 -14.55 -8.92
N LEU A 36 3.01 -13.65 -8.34
CA LEU A 36 2.99 -13.39 -6.90
C LEU A 36 1.63 -12.85 -6.43
N LEU A 37 1.01 -11.94 -7.20
CA LEU A 37 -0.34 -11.44 -6.91
C LEU A 37 -1.36 -12.59 -6.90
N THR A 38 -1.32 -13.46 -7.90
CA THR A 38 -2.23 -14.60 -8.02
C THR A 38 -2.10 -15.52 -6.81
N MET A 39 -0.87 -15.82 -6.40
CA MET A 39 -0.58 -16.59 -5.20
C MET A 39 -1.08 -15.90 -3.92
N THR A 40 -0.80 -14.61 -3.79
CA THR A 40 -1.24 -13.80 -2.62
C THR A 40 -2.76 -13.82 -2.46
N LEU A 41 -3.50 -13.64 -3.55
CA LEU A 41 -4.96 -13.71 -3.55
C LEU A 41 -5.48 -15.11 -3.20
N ALA A 42 -4.79 -16.17 -3.62
CA ALA A 42 -5.15 -17.54 -3.26
C ALA A 42 -4.94 -17.80 -1.76
N VAL A 43 -3.83 -17.33 -1.19
CA VAL A 43 -3.54 -17.43 0.25
C VAL A 43 -4.56 -16.65 1.07
N ILE A 44 -4.90 -15.42 0.67
CA ILE A 44 -5.94 -14.62 1.33
C ILE A 44 -7.28 -15.37 1.33
N LYS A 45 -7.67 -15.95 0.18
CA LYS A 45 -8.88 -16.76 0.06
C LYS A 45 -8.86 -17.96 0.99
N ASP A 46 -7.73 -18.66 1.09
CA ASP A 46 -7.57 -19.82 1.95
C ASP A 46 -7.69 -19.44 3.43
N CYS A 47 -6.98 -18.39 3.86
CA CYS A 47 -7.04 -17.85 5.21
C CYS A 47 -8.42 -17.31 5.60
N TYR A 48 -9.22 -16.88 4.63
CA TYR A 48 -10.56 -16.30 4.86
C TYR A 48 -11.71 -17.33 4.76
N LYS A 49 -11.43 -18.63 4.55
CA LYS A 49 -12.45 -19.68 4.28
C LYS A 49 -13.61 -19.76 5.28
N ASN A 50 -13.42 -19.35 6.54
CA ASN A 50 -14.47 -19.29 7.57
C ASN A 50 -14.76 -17.84 8.00
N PRO A 51 -15.46 -17.04 7.18
CA PRO A 51 -15.57 -15.59 7.36
C PRO A 51 -16.20 -15.16 8.69
N ASN A 52 -17.10 -15.97 9.27
CA ASN A 52 -17.72 -15.68 10.57
C ASN A 52 -16.77 -15.82 11.77
N GLN A 53 -15.57 -16.38 11.55
CA GLN A 53 -14.58 -16.64 12.60
C GLN A 53 -13.29 -15.87 12.39
N VAL A 54 -13.09 -15.23 11.23
CA VAL A 54 -11.83 -14.57 10.85
C VAL A 54 -11.92 -13.07 11.12
N LYS A 55 -11.14 -12.61 12.10
CA LYS A 55 -10.89 -11.17 12.34
C LYS A 55 -9.71 -10.68 11.50
N GLY A 56 -9.61 -9.37 11.28
CA GLY A 56 -8.51 -8.76 10.51
C GLY A 56 -7.11 -9.19 10.96
N GLU A 57 -6.83 -9.17 12.26
CA GLU A 57 -5.54 -9.62 12.80
C GLU A 57 -5.25 -11.10 12.47
N GLN A 58 -6.27 -11.96 12.56
CA GLN A 58 -6.11 -13.38 12.28
C GLN A 58 -5.86 -13.64 10.79
N LEU A 59 -6.51 -12.88 9.91
CA LEU A 59 -6.26 -12.92 8.48
C LEU A 59 -4.81 -12.55 8.17
N VAL A 60 -4.34 -11.40 8.68
CA VAL A 60 -2.96 -10.93 8.47
C VAL A 60 -1.96 -11.95 9.00
N ARG A 61 -2.17 -12.48 10.21
CA ARG A 61 -1.30 -13.48 10.82
C ARG A 61 -1.25 -14.78 10.01
N CYS A 62 -2.38 -15.23 9.47
CA CYS A 62 -2.45 -16.41 8.62
C CYS A 62 -1.66 -16.21 7.32
N VAL A 63 -1.87 -15.08 6.64
CA VAL A 63 -1.14 -14.74 5.41
C VAL A 63 0.36 -14.66 5.66
N ALA A 64 0.79 -13.92 6.69
CA ALA A 64 2.20 -13.78 7.05
C ALA A 64 2.86 -15.15 7.29
N LYS A 65 2.21 -16.04 8.04
CA LYS A 65 2.73 -17.39 8.33
C LYS A 65 3.00 -18.22 7.08
N VAL A 66 2.18 -18.09 6.04
CA VAL A 66 2.38 -18.80 4.76
C VAL A 66 3.56 -18.19 4.00
N PHE A 67 3.63 -16.86 3.89
CA PHE A 67 4.71 -16.19 3.18
C PHE A 67 6.09 -16.34 3.86
N ASP A 68 6.13 -16.42 5.19
CA ASP A 68 7.37 -16.64 5.94
C ASP A 68 7.96 -18.05 5.76
N LYS A 69 7.13 -19.03 5.37
CA LYS A 69 7.52 -20.46 5.36
C LYS A 69 7.53 -21.11 4.00
N GLU A 70 6.60 -20.73 3.12
CA GLU A 70 6.25 -21.54 1.95
C GLU A 70 6.52 -20.80 0.63
N VAL A 71 6.71 -19.48 0.66
CA VAL A 71 6.81 -18.67 -0.56
C VAL A 71 8.21 -18.09 -0.72
N ALA A 72 8.90 -18.48 -1.80
CA ALA A 72 10.15 -17.85 -2.19
C ALA A 72 9.90 -16.39 -2.65
N ASN A 73 10.62 -15.44 -2.04
CA ASN A 73 10.50 -14.01 -2.33
C ASN A 73 11.84 -13.38 -2.79
N PRO A 74 12.41 -13.83 -3.93
CA PRO A 74 13.70 -13.35 -4.44
C PRO A 74 13.71 -11.87 -4.81
N GLU A 75 12.55 -11.27 -5.09
CA GLU A 75 12.44 -9.84 -5.41
C GLU A 75 12.08 -8.96 -4.20
N HIS A 76 12.05 -9.55 -3.01
CA HIS A 76 11.82 -8.85 -1.73
C HIS A 76 10.55 -7.99 -1.71
N TYR A 77 9.45 -8.55 -2.22
CA TYR A 77 8.14 -7.93 -2.10
C TYR A 77 7.69 -7.88 -0.64
N LYS A 78 7.19 -6.72 -0.22
CA LYS A 78 6.41 -6.53 0.99
C LYS A 78 4.93 -6.61 0.65
N ILE A 79 4.15 -7.23 1.53
CA ILE A 79 2.70 -7.45 1.37
C ILE A 79 2.00 -6.86 2.58
N ASN A 80 1.13 -5.88 2.33
CA ASN A 80 0.35 -5.20 3.34
C ASN A 80 -1.14 -5.40 3.07
N LEU A 81 -1.88 -5.73 4.14
CA LEU A 81 -3.34 -5.77 4.15
C LEU A 81 -3.82 -4.73 5.15
N SER A 82 -4.71 -3.84 4.72
CA SER A 82 -5.27 -2.78 5.56
C SER A 82 -6.77 -2.60 5.30
N GLY A 83 -7.50 -2.08 6.28
CA GLY A 83 -8.96 -1.92 6.20
C GLY A 83 -9.73 -2.84 7.15
N ASP A 84 -11.00 -3.06 6.85
CA ASP A 84 -11.95 -3.75 7.72
C ASP A 84 -12.12 -5.21 7.32
N CYS A 85 -12.11 -6.11 8.30
CA CYS A 85 -12.34 -7.54 8.09
C CYS A 85 -13.34 -8.08 9.12
N PRO A 86 -14.56 -8.48 8.71
CA PRO A 86 -15.10 -8.40 7.33
C PRO A 86 -15.34 -6.95 6.89
N GLY A 87 -15.25 -6.67 5.59
CA GLY A 87 -15.37 -5.31 5.06
C GLY A 87 -14.52 -5.05 3.82
N ASN A 88 -14.16 -3.78 3.61
CA ASN A 88 -13.29 -3.38 2.51
C ASN A 88 -11.83 -3.46 2.96
N VAL A 89 -11.00 -4.11 2.15
CA VAL A 89 -9.59 -4.34 2.43
C VAL A 89 -8.75 -3.94 1.23
N ASP A 90 -7.68 -3.20 1.49
CA ASP A 90 -6.68 -2.88 0.49
C ASP A 90 -5.47 -3.80 0.66
N LEU A 91 -5.11 -4.47 -0.43
CA LEU A 91 -3.90 -5.26 -0.59
C LEU A 91 -2.86 -4.43 -1.34
N LEU A 92 -1.78 -4.07 -0.66
CA LEU A 92 -0.64 -3.37 -1.24
C LEU A 92 0.57 -4.31 -1.30
N MET A 93 1.09 -4.52 -2.50
CA MET A 93 2.32 -5.28 -2.75
C MET A 93 3.35 -4.36 -3.37
N TYR A 94 4.57 -4.33 -2.83
CA TYR A 94 5.63 -3.49 -3.39
C TYR A 94 7.03 -4.04 -3.13
N ASN A 95 8.00 -3.66 -3.95
CA ASN A 95 9.41 -4.03 -3.76
C ASN A 95 10.35 -2.81 -3.83
N VAL A 96 11.64 -3.05 -3.54
CA VAL A 96 12.69 -2.00 -3.56
C VAL A 96 12.93 -1.41 -4.95
N LYS A 97 12.56 -2.15 -6.02
CA LYS A 97 12.62 -1.68 -7.42
C LYS A 97 11.49 -0.70 -7.77
N GLY A 98 10.63 -0.37 -6.81
CA GLY A 98 9.51 0.54 -6.97
C GLY A 98 8.33 -0.06 -7.75
N GLU A 99 8.27 -1.38 -7.92
CA GLU A 99 7.12 -2.05 -8.54
C GLU A 99 6.00 -2.18 -7.52
N VAL A 100 4.80 -1.71 -7.87
CA VAL A 100 3.68 -1.63 -6.95
C VAL A 100 2.44 -2.25 -7.57
N ILE A 101 1.72 -3.02 -6.77
CA ILE A 101 0.38 -3.50 -7.06
C ILE A 101 -0.52 -3.13 -5.89
N ASN A 102 -1.57 -2.37 -6.15
CA ASN A 102 -2.62 -2.08 -5.17
C ASN A 102 -3.94 -2.69 -5.63
N CYS A 103 -4.50 -3.59 -4.83
CA CYS A 103 -5.77 -4.25 -5.07
C CYS A 103 -6.80 -3.86 -4.00
N TYR A 104 -8.00 -3.53 -4.45
CA TYR A 104 -9.13 -3.22 -3.58
C TYR A 104 -10.01 -4.46 -3.51
N LEU A 105 -10.16 -4.99 -2.31
CA LEU A 105 -10.87 -6.23 -2.02
C LEU A 105 -12.11 -5.95 -1.17
N THR A 106 -13.11 -6.82 -1.31
CA THR A 106 -14.25 -6.86 -0.39
C THR A 106 -14.33 -8.26 0.23
N LEU A 107 -14.22 -8.32 1.54
CA LEU A 107 -14.29 -9.53 2.37
C LEU A 107 -15.68 -9.62 3.01
N THR A 108 -16.53 -10.51 2.48
CA THR A 108 -17.88 -10.76 3.02
C THR A 108 -18.07 -12.24 3.29
N LYS A 109 -18.95 -12.92 2.54
CA LYS A 109 -19.04 -14.39 2.54
C LYS A 109 -17.90 -15.04 1.75
N SER A 110 -17.26 -14.26 0.87
CA SER A 110 -16.11 -14.64 0.04
C SER A 110 -15.15 -13.45 -0.10
N VAL A 111 -13.98 -13.71 -0.66
CA VAL A 111 -13.02 -12.68 -1.09
C VAL A 111 -13.34 -12.27 -2.52
N ASN A 112 -13.74 -11.01 -2.72
CA ASN A 112 -13.96 -10.43 -4.04
C ASN A 112 -12.85 -9.43 -4.35
N VAL A 113 -12.30 -9.51 -5.56
CA VAL A 113 -11.29 -8.57 -6.07
C VAL A 113 -12.04 -7.54 -6.91
N ASN A 114 -12.15 -6.30 -6.43
CA ASN A 114 -12.91 -5.26 -7.13
C ASN A 114 -12.08 -4.68 -8.28
N ARG A 115 -10.82 -4.34 -7.99
CA ARG A 115 -9.86 -3.85 -8.98
C ARG A 115 -8.43 -4.03 -8.46
N CYS A 116 -7.50 -4.20 -9.38
CA CYS A 116 -6.07 -4.14 -9.10
C CYS A 116 -5.43 -3.12 -10.04
N ILE A 117 -4.57 -2.27 -9.49
CA ILE A 117 -3.83 -1.27 -10.25
C ILE A 117 -2.36 -1.53 -9.99
N SER A 118 -1.63 -1.74 -11.07
CA SER A 118 -0.17 -1.84 -11.03
C SER A 118 0.43 -0.53 -11.52
N TYR A 119 1.52 -0.08 -10.90
CA TYR A 119 2.24 1.12 -11.29
C TYR A 119 3.69 1.04 -10.82
N LYS A 120 4.51 2.00 -11.27
CA LYS A 120 5.91 2.10 -10.88
C LYS A 120 6.17 3.43 -10.20
N ILE A 121 6.77 3.37 -9.02
CA ILE A 121 7.30 4.52 -8.30
C ILE A 121 8.83 4.58 -8.45
N PRO A 122 9.49 5.67 -8.05
CA PRO A 122 10.93 5.69 -7.85
C PRO A 122 11.40 4.53 -6.95
N HIS A 123 12.63 4.07 -7.17
CA HIS A 123 13.20 3.00 -6.35
C HIS A 123 13.29 3.46 -4.89
N LEU A 124 13.03 2.53 -3.96
CA LEU A 124 13.14 2.80 -2.53
C LEU A 124 14.59 2.62 -2.09
N SER A 125 15.14 3.58 -1.36
CA SER A 125 16.45 3.45 -0.74
C SER A 125 16.44 2.44 0.42
N MET A 126 17.60 1.97 0.86
CA MET A 126 17.65 0.99 1.95
C MET A 126 17.04 1.56 3.24
N GLY A 127 16.00 0.90 3.75
CA GLY A 127 15.27 1.33 4.95
C GLY A 127 14.05 2.20 4.68
N GLU A 128 13.84 2.64 3.43
CA GLU A 128 12.59 3.31 3.06
C GLU A 128 11.44 2.31 2.96
N GLU A 129 10.30 2.69 3.53
CA GLU A 129 9.03 2.01 3.36
C GLU A 129 8.09 2.88 2.54
N MET A 130 7.27 2.23 1.71
CA MET A 130 6.21 2.93 1.02
C MET A 130 5.12 3.30 2.03
N SER A 131 4.55 4.49 1.89
CA SER A 131 3.28 4.81 2.54
C SER A 131 2.24 3.74 2.17
N ILE A 132 1.56 3.21 3.18
CA ILE A 132 0.43 2.29 2.96
C ILE A 132 -0.79 3.02 2.38
N THR A 133 -0.81 4.36 2.43
CA THR A 133 -1.80 5.16 1.72
C THR A 133 -1.40 5.24 0.25
N PRO A 134 -2.20 4.66 -0.66
CA PRO A 134 -1.85 4.64 -2.07
C PRO A 134 -1.85 6.06 -2.68
N PRO A 135 -0.91 6.37 -3.60
CA PRO A 135 -0.93 7.62 -4.36
C PRO A 135 -2.19 7.72 -5.23
N GLN A 136 -2.58 8.95 -5.57
CA GLN A 136 -3.67 9.17 -6.52
C GLN A 136 -3.24 8.67 -7.90
N VAL A 137 -3.84 7.56 -8.34
CA VAL A 137 -3.63 7.00 -9.68
C VAL A 137 -4.51 7.76 -10.66
N LEU A 138 -3.91 8.35 -11.69
CA LEU A 138 -4.66 8.92 -12.80
C LEU A 138 -5.20 7.78 -13.67
N ILE A 139 -6.49 7.47 -13.51
CA ILE A 139 -7.21 6.62 -14.46
C ILE A 139 -7.72 7.56 -15.55
N ASN A 140 -7.03 7.57 -16.70
CA ASN A 140 -7.55 8.24 -17.89
C ASN A 140 -8.74 7.40 -18.39
N ASN A 141 -9.94 7.95 -18.28
CA ASN A 141 -11.16 7.39 -18.90
C ASN A 141 -11.13 7.61 -20.40
#